data_AF-A0A1Y1CHZ1-F1
#
_entry.id   AF-A0A1Y1CHZ1-F1
#
_cell.length_a   1.000
_cell.length_b   1.000
_cell.length_c   1.000
_cell.angle_alpha   90.00
_cell.angle_beta   90.00
_cell.angle_gamma   90.00
#
_symmetry.space_group_name_H-M   'P 1'
#
loop_
_entity.id
_entity.type
_entity.pdbx_description
1 polymer ?
#
loop_
_entity_poly.entity_id
_entity_poly.type
_entity_poly.pdbx_seq_one_letter_code
_entity_poly.pdbx_strand_id
1 'polypeptide(L)'
;MKKSIFIFFVLFGFALSAQNTKVEVLKEFLKGTIQLDTGDVDVRQPIFSINKLASKKADKAIDLTKENVAEVLAEAKNYSTCIITVGVHTLVKVTDFEDCSPSGAWGVCMPMGKGYIQKGGNLNEAHDYLKNIIGRPGSQEIKVFLFK
;
A
#
# COMPACT_ATOMS: atom_id res chain seq x y z
N MET A 1 7.40 -59.83 12.40
CA MET A 1 6.06 -59.24 12.20
C MET A 1 6.06 -57.82 12.72
N LYS A 2 5.73 -56.86 11.83
CA LYS A 2 5.01 -55.59 12.08
C LYS A 2 5.66 -54.57 13.05
N LYS A 3 5.71 -53.26 12.78
CA LYS A 3 5.32 -52.39 11.67
C LYS A 3 5.96 -51.03 11.97
N SER A 4 6.43 -50.36 10.93
CA SER A 4 6.95 -48.99 10.95
C SER A 4 5.91 -47.93 11.30
N ILE A 5 6.41 -46.78 11.75
CA ILE A 5 5.90 -45.39 11.56
C ILE A 5 4.57 -45.02 12.23
N PHE A 6 4.58 -43.92 13.00
CA PHE A 6 3.69 -42.76 12.79
C PHE A 6 4.19 -41.55 13.61
N ILE A 7 5.07 -40.74 13.00
CA ILE A 7 5.24 -39.33 13.39
C ILE A 7 4.29 -38.57 12.47
N PHE A 8 3.18 -38.05 13.00
CA PHE A 8 2.27 -37.19 12.26
C PHE A 8 2.13 -35.86 12.99
N PHE A 9 2.72 -34.85 12.36
CA PHE A 9 2.23 -33.48 12.22
C PHE A 9 1.62 -32.78 13.45
N VAL A 10 2.44 -31.95 14.10
CA VAL A 10 1.96 -30.74 14.77
C VAL A 10 2.75 -29.54 14.23
N LEU A 11 2.39 -29.07 13.04
CA LEU A 11 2.97 -27.85 12.44
C LEU A 11 1.91 -26.89 11.85
N PHE A 12 0.64 -27.03 12.23
CA PHE A 12 -0.43 -26.15 11.72
C PHE A 12 -0.70 -24.89 12.56
N GLY A 13 0.00 -24.69 13.69
CA GLY A 13 -0.31 -23.60 14.63
C GLY A 13 0.27 -22.22 14.29
N PHE A 14 1.32 -22.12 13.47
CA PHE A 14 2.07 -20.86 13.30
C PHE A 14 1.61 -19.99 12.13
N ALA A 15 0.88 -20.55 11.15
CA ALA A 15 0.50 -19.80 9.95
C ALA A 15 -0.67 -18.82 10.19
N LEU A 16 -1.56 -19.11 11.15
CA LEU A 16 -2.73 -18.27 11.45
C LEU A 16 -2.35 -16.97 12.15
N SER A 17 -1.39 -16.99 13.07
CA SER A 17 -0.99 -15.80 13.84
C SER A 17 -0.33 -14.72 12.99
N ALA A 18 0.44 -15.08 11.95
CA ALA A 18 1.10 -14.12 11.05
C ALA A 18 0.18 -13.56 9.95
N GLN A 19 -1.00 -14.16 9.75
CA GLN A 19 -1.98 -13.71 8.75
C GLN A 19 -2.92 -12.65 9.30
N ASN A 20 -3.38 -12.82 10.55
CA ASN A 20 -4.20 -11.81 11.24
C ASN A 20 -3.46 -10.47 11.33
N THR A 21 -2.16 -10.49 11.67
CA THR A 21 -1.34 -9.28 11.88
C THR A 21 -1.32 -8.32 10.70
N LYS A 22 -1.33 -8.80 9.45
CA LYS A 22 -1.35 -7.92 8.28
C LYS A 22 -2.65 -7.12 8.16
N VAL A 23 -3.77 -7.77 8.44
CA VAL A 23 -5.08 -7.12 8.36
C VAL A 23 -5.20 -6.08 9.47
N GLU A 24 -4.73 -6.39 10.68
CA GLU A 24 -4.66 -5.40 11.77
C GLU A 24 -3.76 -4.21 11.43
N VAL A 25 -2.57 -4.45 10.86
CA VAL A 25 -1.66 -3.38 10.41
C VAL A 25 -2.34 -2.48 9.37
N LEU A 26 -3.02 -3.06 8.38
CA LEU A 26 -3.73 -2.28 7.36
C LEU A 26 -4.96 -1.56 7.91
N LYS A 27 -5.68 -2.16 8.87
CA LYS A 27 -6.79 -1.51 9.58
C LYS A 27 -6.32 -0.26 10.29
N GLU A 28 -5.22 -0.35 11.05
CA GLU A 28 -4.67 0.82 11.74
C GLU A 28 -4.12 1.83 10.74
N PHE A 29 -3.39 1.38 9.70
CA PHE A 29 -2.83 2.26 8.68
C PHE A 29 -3.90 3.05 7.92
N LEU A 30 -5.05 2.43 7.61
CA LEU A 30 -6.15 3.04 6.85
C LEU A 30 -7.24 3.66 7.73
N LYS A 31 -7.08 3.63 9.05
CA LYS A 31 -8.03 4.21 10.01
C LYS A 31 -8.34 5.67 9.66
N GLY A 32 -9.63 6.00 9.70
CA GLY A 32 -10.12 7.33 9.32
C GLY A 32 -10.19 7.60 7.81
N THR A 33 -9.68 6.69 6.97
CA THR A 33 -9.73 6.82 5.50
C THR A 33 -10.61 5.73 4.87
N ILE A 34 -10.28 4.46 5.12
CA ILE A 34 -11.02 3.30 4.60
C ILE A 34 -11.31 2.37 5.77
N GLN A 35 -12.59 2.18 6.09
CA GLN A 35 -13.01 1.11 6.98
C GLN A 35 -12.85 -0.24 6.28
N LEU A 36 -12.14 -1.17 6.94
CA LEU A 36 -11.95 -2.55 6.50
C LEU A 36 -12.78 -3.49 7.40
N ASP A 37 -13.77 -4.13 6.82
CA ASP A 37 -14.61 -5.11 7.51
C ASP A 37 -14.04 -6.53 7.35
N THR A 38 -14.61 -7.48 8.10
CA THR A 38 -14.17 -8.88 8.03
C THR A 38 -14.43 -9.45 6.63
N GLY A 39 -13.38 -9.94 5.98
CA GLY A 39 -13.46 -10.52 4.64
C GLY A 39 -13.16 -9.54 3.50
N ASP A 40 -12.97 -8.25 3.78
CA ASP A 40 -12.64 -7.24 2.76
C ASP A 40 -11.23 -7.40 2.18
N VAL A 41 -10.33 -8.07 2.90
CA VAL A 41 -8.91 -8.17 2.56
C VAL A 41 -8.54 -9.63 2.30
N ASP A 42 -8.14 -9.94 1.06
CA ASP A 42 -7.42 -11.18 0.75
C ASP A 42 -6.01 -11.10 1.35
N VAL A 43 -5.72 -11.92 2.36
CA VAL A 43 -4.44 -11.92 3.08
C VAL A 43 -3.24 -12.31 2.18
N ARG A 44 -3.48 -13.00 1.05
CA ARG A 44 -2.45 -13.32 0.06
C ARG A 44 -2.17 -12.15 -0.86
N GLN A 45 -3.17 -11.29 -1.11
CA GLN A 45 -3.09 -10.13 -1.99
C GLN A 45 -3.74 -8.89 -1.33
N PRO A 46 -3.24 -8.45 -0.15
CA PRO A 46 -3.92 -7.44 0.62
C PRO A 46 -3.93 -6.08 -0.08
N ILE A 47 -2.82 -5.66 -0.70
CA ILE A 47 -2.76 -4.38 -1.41
C ILE A 47 -3.71 -4.35 -2.61
N PHE A 48 -3.85 -5.46 -3.35
CA PHE A 48 -4.87 -5.56 -4.40
C PHE A 48 -6.30 -5.35 -3.87
N SER A 49 -6.59 -5.90 -2.68
CA SER A 49 -7.88 -5.68 -2.02
C SER A 49 -8.07 -4.21 -1.65
N ILE A 50 -7.02 -3.56 -1.13
CA ILE A 50 -7.04 -2.12 -0.85
C ILE A 50 -7.26 -1.30 -2.11
N ASN A 51 -6.62 -1.62 -3.25
CA ASN A 51 -6.85 -0.91 -4.51
C ASN A 51 -8.33 -0.94 -4.91
N LYS A 52 -8.98 -2.12 -4.79
CA LYS A 52 -10.42 -2.26 -5.09
C LYS A 52 -11.29 -1.41 -4.17
N LEU A 53 -10.97 -1.37 -2.89
CA LEU A 53 -11.72 -0.58 -1.91
C LEU A 53 -11.51 0.91 -2.14
N ALA A 54 -10.26 1.35 -2.33
CA ALA A 54 -9.91 2.74 -2.60
C ALA A 54 -10.55 3.24 -3.89
N SER A 55 -10.53 2.45 -4.96
CA SER A 55 -11.18 2.81 -6.24
C SER A 55 -12.70 3.03 -6.12
N LYS A 56 -13.35 2.40 -5.13
CA LYS A 56 -14.79 2.54 -4.88
C LYS A 56 -15.13 3.66 -3.90
N LYS A 57 -14.23 3.94 -2.94
CA LYS A 57 -14.50 4.82 -1.79
C LYS A 57 -13.83 6.19 -1.92
N ALA A 58 -12.80 6.33 -2.75
CA ALA A 58 -12.12 7.60 -2.94
C ALA A 58 -13.03 8.60 -3.65
N ASP A 59 -12.93 9.87 -3.26
CA ASP A 59 -13.56 10.98 -3.97
C ASP A 59 -12.97 11.15 -5.37
N LYS A 60 -11.68 10.81 -5.53
CA LYS A 60 -10.99 10.85 -6.81
C LYS A 60 -9.96 9.73 -6.92
N ALA A 61 -9.94 9.07 -8.08
CA ALA A 61 -8.92 8.10 -8.46
C ALA A 61 -8.24 8.56 -9.75
N ILE A 62 -6.90 8.58 -9.77
CA ILE A 62 -6.11 9.13 -10.88
C ILE A 62 -4.95 8.18 -11.19
N ASP A 63 -4.73 7.91 -12.48
CA ASP A 63 -3.50 7.24 -12.92
C ASP A 63 -2.35 8.25 -12.93
N LEU A 64 -1.34 8.00 -12.11
CA LEU A 64 -0.19 8.88 -11.96
C LEU A 64 0.85 8.60 -13.04
N THR A 65 1.20 9.63 -13.78
CA THR A 65 2.23 9.58 -14.82
C THR A 65 3.26 10.67 -14.58
N LYS A 66 4.35 10.66 -15.36
CA LYS A 66 5.36 11.71 -15.26
C LYS A 66 4.80 13.08 -15.66
N GLU A 67 3.86 13.07 -16.59
CA GLU A 67 3.28 14.27 -17.20
C GLU A 67 2.31 14.97 -16.25
N ASN A 68 1.58 14.23 -15.41
CA ASN A 68 0.56 14.80 -14.53
C ASN A 68 0.96 14.89 -13.05
N VAL A 69 2.11 14.34 -12.64
CA VAL A 69 2.50 14.27 -11.22
C VAL A 69 2.50 15.62 -10.50
N ALA A 70 2.90 16.71 -11.18
CA ALA A 70 2.90 18.05 -10.60
C ALA A 70 1.49 18.50 -10.21
N GLU A 71 0.55 18.36 -11.14
CA GLU A 71 -0.84 18.77 -10.98
C GLU A 71 -1.56 17.89 -9.96
N VAL A 72 -1.33 16.57 -10.02
CA VAL A 72 -1.93 15.61 -9.08
C VAL A 72 -1.47 15.87 -7.65
N LEU A 73 -0.17 16.13 -7.43
CA LEU A 73 0.33 16.46 -6.10
C LEU A 73 -0.19 17.81 -5.59
N ALA A 74 -0.34 18.81 -6.47
CA ALA A 74 -0.92 20.09 -6.09
C ALA A 74 -2.41 19.95 -5.72
N GLU A 75 -3.16 19.16 -6.47
CA GLU A 75 -4.57 18.88 -6.17
C GLU A 75 -4.72 18.10 -4.85
N ALA A 76 -3.85 17.11 -4.61
CA ALA A 76 -3.90 16.27 -3.42
C ALA A 76 -3.75 17.04 -2.10
N LYS A 77 -3.16 18.25 -2.11
CA LYS A 77 -3.09 19.14 -0.95
C LYS A 77 -4.46 19.61 -0.45
N ASN A 78 -5.50 19.55 -1.30
CA ASN A 78 -6.87 19.96 -0.96
C ASN A 78 -7.70 18.82 -0.35
N TYR A 79 -7.09 17.67 -0.09
CA TYR A 79 -7.73 16.48 0.45
C TYR A 79 -7.13 16.11 1.80
N SER A 80 -7.92 15.47 2.67
CA SER A 80 -7.43 15.07 4.00
C SER A 80 -6.48 13.89 3.93
N THR A 81 -6.65 13.00 2.95
CA THR A 81 -5.76 11.86 2.73
C THR A 81 -5.46 11.65 1.25
N CYS A 82 -4.18 11.49 0.93
CA CYS A 82 -3.69 11.03 -0.37
C CYS A 82 -3.03 9.66 -0.20
N ILE A 83 -3.63 8.63 -0.81
CA ILE A 83 -3.08 7.28 -0.89
C ILE A 83 -2.56 7.04 -2.30
N ILE A 84 -1.37 6.45 -2.43
CA ILE A 84 -0.77 6.06 -3.70
C ILE A 84 -0.48 4.57 -3.65
N THR A 85 -0.76 3.87 -4.75
CA THR A 85 -0.49 2.44 -4.90
C THR A 85 0.34 2.19 -6.14
N VAL A 86 1.25 1.22 -6.07
CA VAL A 86 2.05 0.77 -7.22
C VAL A 86 1.74 -0.70 -7.46
N GLY A 87 1.14 -0.98 -8.62
CA GLY A 87 0.60 -2.29 -8.96
C GLY A 87 -0.22 -2.86 -7.80
N VAL A 88 0.18 -4.04 -7.32
CA VAL A 88 -0.48 -4.76 -6.22
C VAL A 88 0.43 -5.01 -5.03
N HIS A 89 1.54 -4.27 -4.90
CA HIS A 89 2.53 -4.53 -3.85
C HIS A 89 2.96 -3.33 -3.05
N THR A 90 2.72 -2.10 -3.49
CA THR A 90 3.07 -0.91 -2.70
C THR A 90 1.82 -0.11 -2.40
N LEU A 91 1.70 0.33 -1.15
CA LEU A 91 0.67 1.24 -0.65
C LEU A 91 1.35 2.31 0.19
N VAL A 92 1.13 3.59 -0.10
CA VAL A 92 1.74 4.70 0.63
C VAL A 92 0.71 5.81 0.87
N LYS A 93 0.76 6.45 2.04
CA LYS A 93 0.07 7.69 2.36
C LYS A 93 1.08 8.83 2.29
N VAL A 94 0.73 9.94 1.64
CA VAL A 94 1.53 11.17 1.74
C VAL A 94 1.34 11.72 3.14
N THR A 95 2.45 12.01 3.83
CA THR A 95 2.43 12.48 5.23
C THR A 95 2.74 13.96 5.35
N ASP A 96 3.56 14.49 4.44
CA ASP A 96 3.92 15.91 4.41
C ASP A 96 4.23 16.32 2.97
N PHE A 97 3.47 17.30 2.45
CA PHE A 97 3.68 17.80 1.09
C PHE A 97 4.77 18.87 0.99
N GLU A 98 5.16 19.48 2.10
CA GLU A 98 6.16 20.54 2.17
C GLU A 98 7.55 19.95 2.44
N ASP A 99 7.65 18.86 3.22
CA ASP A 99 8.88 18.05 3.27
C ASP A 99 8.99 17.18 2.01
N CYS A 100 9.77 17.66 1.04
CA CYS A 100 9.90 17.01 -0.26
C CYS A 100 11.35 16.96 -0.75
N SER A 101 11.64 15.98 -1.60
CA SER A 101 12.95 15.81 -2.22
C SER A 101 12.87 15.86 -3.75
N PRO A 102 13.70 16.68 -4.44
CA PRO A 102 13.72 16.74 -5.90
C PRO A 102 13.96 15.38 -6.55
N SER A 103 13.27 15.10 -7.64
CA SER A 103 13.44 13.87 -8.42
C SER A 103 13.63 14.16 -9.90
N GLY A 104 14.79 13.82 -10.46
CA GLY A 104 15.02 13.93 -11.90
C GLY A 104 14.16 12.98 -12.73
N ALA A 105 13.77 11.82 -12.17
CA ALA A 105 12.92 10.85 -12.86
C ALA A 105 11.47 11.36 -13.01
N TRP A 106 10.93 11.93 -11.94
CA TRP A 106 9.57 12.46 -11.88
C TRP A 106 9.47 13.92 -12.35
N GLY A 107 10.58 14.66 -12.37
CA GLY A 107 10.62 16.06 -12.79
C GLY A 107 10.04 17.05 -11.77
N VAL A 108 9.71 16.59 -10.57
CA VAL A 108 9.09 17.39 -9.50
C VAL A 108 9.73 17.10 -8.15
N CYS A 109 9.40 17.93 -7.15
CA CYS A 109 9.69 17.62 -5.76
C CYS A 109 8.70 16.56 -5.26
N MET A 110 9.23 15.42 -4.79
CA MET A 110 8.41 14.29 -4.36
C MET A 110 8.29 14.30 -2.83
N PRO A 111 7.08 14.39 -2.27
CA PRO A 111 6.84 14.60 -0.85
C PRO A 111 7.20 13.38 0.01
N MET A 112 7.26 13.58 1.32
CA MET A 112 7.43 12.51 2.31
C MET A 112 6.17 11.64 2.37
N GLY A 113 6.37 10.33 2.47
CA GLY A 113 5.28 9.38 2.59
C GLY A 113 5.62 8.19 3.47
N LYS A 114 4.58 7.60 4.05
CA LYS A 114 4.66 6.39 4.87
C LYS A 114 3.76 5.31 4.31
N GLY A 115 4.25 4.08 4.24
CA GLY A 115 3.54 3.01 3.56
C GLY A 115 4.08 1.62 3.84
N TYR A 116 3.62 0.66 3.04
CA TYR A 116 4.04 -0.72 3.09
C TYR A 116 4.34 -1.26 1.70
N ILE A 117 5.42 -2.04 1.60
CA ILE A 117 5.83 -2.79 0.41
C ILE A 117 5.71 -4.29 0.70
N GLN A 118 4.87 -4.97 -0.07
CA GLN A 118 4.66 -6.40 0.02
C GLN A 118 5.82 -7.15 -0.65
N LYS A 119 6.63 -7.84 0.15
CA LYS A 119 7.76 -8.65 -0.32
C LYS A 119 7.89 -9.92 0.51
N GLY A 120 8.07 -11.07 -0.15
CA GLY A 120 8.25 -12.36 0.53
C GLY A 120 7.05 -12.77 1.40
N GLY A 121 5.85 -12.31 1.06
CA GLY A 121 4.65 -12.55 1.86
C GLY A 121 4.55 -11.69 3.12
N ASN A 122 5.38 -10.66 3.30
CA ASN A 122 5.31 -9.72 4.44
C ASN A 122 5.01 -8.30 3.95
N LEU A 123 4.37 -7.50 4.81
CA LEU A 123 4.24 -6.05 4.62
C LEU A 123 5.43 -5.38 5.31
N ASN A 124 6.32 -4.79 4.53
CA ASN A 124 7.51 -4.12 5.05
C ASN A 124 7.22 -2.62 5.09
N GLU A 125 7.34 -2.01 6.25
CA GLU A 125 7.13 -0.57 6.41
C GLU A 125 8.17 0.22 5.61
N ALA A 126 7.72 1.30 4.99
CA ALA A 126 8.55 2.26 4.28
C ALA A 126 8.16 3.67 4.73
N HIS A 127 9.15 4.49 5.05
CA HIS A 127 8.95 5.90 5.39
C HIS A 127 10.11 6.69 4.79
N ASP A 128 9.83 7.37 3.69
CA ASP A 128 10.81 8.05 2.84
C ASP A 128 10.07 8.96 1.84
N TYR A 129 10.80 9.75 1.07
CA TYR A 129 10.26 10.49 -0.06
C TYR A 129 9.65 9.54 -1.09
N LEU A 130 8.50 9.93 -1.65
CA LEU A 130 7.73 9.10 -2.59
C LEU A 130 8.59 8.55 -3.73
N LYS A 131 9.57 9.30 -4.24
CA LYS A 131 10.48 8.85 -5.32
C LYS A 131 11.21 7.54 -4.99
N ASN A 132 11.46 7.26 -3.71
CA ASN A 132 12.15 6.06 -3.24
C ASN A 132 11.17 4.90 -2.97
N ILE A 133 9.90 5.21 -2.69
CA ILE A 133 8.86 4.22 -2.37
C ILE A 133 8.13 3.75 -3.64
N ILE A 134 7.71 4.68 -4.49
CA ILE A 134 6.87 4.39 -5.67
C ILE A 134 7.69 4.09 -6.94
N GLY A 135 9.01 4.22 -6.87
CA GLY A 135 9.92 3.93 -7.98
C GLY A 135 9.88 4.99 -9.09
N ARG A 136 10.14 4.56 -10.33
CA ARG A 136 10.22 5.44 -11.51
C ARG A 136 8.89 5.44 -12.29
N PRO A 137 8.51 6.56 -12.92
CA PRO A 137 7.31 6.62 -13.76
C PRO A 137 7.40 5.62 -14.93
N GLY A 138 6.26 5.05 -15.31
CA GLY A 138 6.13 4.14 -16.47
C GLY A 138 6.64 2.71 -16.25
N SER A 139 7.27 2.42 -15.10
CA SER A 139 7.71 1.06 -14.77
C SER A 139 6.54 0.12 -14.43
N GLN A 140 5.50 0.68 -13.82
CA GLN A 140 4.27 -0.01 -13.43
C GLN A 140 3.11 0.99 -13.35
N GLU A 141 1.90 0.47 -13.26
CA GLU A 141 0.71 1.28 -12.97
C GLU A 141 0.80 1.86 -11.56
N ILE A 142 0.67 3.18 -11.45
CA ILE A 142 0.66 3.91 -10.19
C ILE A 142 -0.67 4.65 -10.10
N LYS A 143 -1.46 4.37 -9.07
CA LYS A 143 -2.76 5.03 -8.85
C LYS A 143 -2.72 5.90 -7.62
N VAL A 144 -3.29 7.09 -7.72
CA VAL A 144 -3.54 8.03 -6.63
C VAL A 144 -5.02 8.01 -6.28
N PHE A 145 -5.31 7.91 -4.99
CA PHE A 145 -6.64 7.93 -4.41
C PHE A 145 -6.73 9.07 -3.40
N LEU A 146 -7.66 9.99 -3.63
CA LEU A 146 -7.86 11.17 -2.80
C LEU A 146 -9.17 11.05 -2.01
N PHE A 147 -9.10 11.37 -0.72
CA PHE A 147 -10.23 11.27 0.23
C PHE A 147 -10.40 12.60 0.96
N LYS A 148 -11.64 13.08 1.05
CA LYS A 148 -12.02 14.28 1.83
C LYS A 148 -12.13 13.98 3.31
#